data_AF-A0A7C5ME78-F1
#
_entry.id   AF-A0A7C5ME78-F1
#
_cell.length_a   1.000
_cell.length_b   1.000
_cell.length_c   1.000
_cell.angle_alpha   90.00
_cell.angle_beta   90.00
_cell.angle_gamma   90.00
#
_symmetry.space_group_name_H-M   'P 1'
#
loop_
_entity.id
_entity.type
_entity.pdbx_description
1 polymer ?
#
loop_
_entity_poly.entity_id
_entity_poly.type
_entity_poly.pdbx_seq_one_letter_code
_entity_poly.pdbx_strand_id
1 'polypeptide(L)'
;GNQLARLNEYLEKTALPALSKVHAGPKIVLEGLIVPHTPELVLILGFSSVEEFWSVRGRLNQDEQLEKAFEAWQAGPEPPFERQENILLEAADYSPEITAADPPPKAGRIFELRVYHSPSYTQLRHLHERFAGPEIKIFHRVGVHPILYASTIIGPNMPNLTYLTPFDDLAAREKAWNAFGADPEWIKVRQQSVDAYGQVTKNNLISIYRATPYSPVR
;
A
#
# COMPACT_ATOMS: atom_id res chain seq x y z
N GLY A 1 -17.13 -18.11 2.96
CA GLY A 1 -16.50 -19.41 2.66
C GLY A 1 -15.14 -19.52 3.29
N ASN A 2 -14.35 -20.49 2.86
CA ASN A 2 -12.94 -20.67 3.20
C ASN A 2 -11.98 -20.03 2.16
N GLN A 3 -12.52 -19.26 1.20
CA GLN A 3 -11.78 -18.49 0.18
C GLN A 3 -10.51 -17.81 0.71
N LEU A 4 -10.62 -16.95 1.75
CA LEU A 4 -9.46 -16.23 2.31
C LEU A 4 -8.39 -17.18 2.85
N ALA A 5 -8.78 -18.26 3.53
CA ALA A 5 -7.83 -19.24 4.05
C ALA A 5 -7.09 -19.98 2.92
N ARG A 6 -7.82 -20.39 1.87
CA ARG A 6 -7.24 -21.00 0.66
C ARG A 6 -6.32 -20.04 -0.09
N LEU A 7 -6.69 -18.76 -0.20
CA LEU A 7 -5.85 -17.73 -0.81
C LEU A 7 -4.55 -17.53 -0.03
N ASN A 8 -4.63 -17.42 1.31
CA ASN A 8 -3.45 -17.33 2.15
C ASN A 8 -2.52 -18.53 1.98
N GLU A 9 -3.08 -19.74 2.02
CA GLU A 9 -2.29 -20.97 1.83
C GLU A 9 -1.59 -20.99 0.47
N TYR A 10 -2.30 -20.63 -0.61
CA TYR A 10 -1.73 -20.54 -1.95
C TYR A 10 -0.63 -19.48 -2.04
N LEU A 11 -0.84 -18.29 -1.47
CA LEU A 11 0.15 -17.21 -1.48
C LEU A 11 1.41 -17.58 -0.69
N GLU A 12 1.23 -18.08 0.54
CA GLU A 12 2.32 -18.43 1.45
C GLU A 12 3.16 -19.59 0.93
N LYS A 13 2.51 -20.69 0.52
CA LYS A 13 3.21 -21.94 0.19
C LYS A 13 3.67 -22.02 -1.27
N THR A 14 3.06 -21.26 -2.17
CA THR A 14 3.28 -21.41 -3.62
C THR A 14 3.67 -20.11 -4.29
N ALA A 15 2.78 -19.11 -4.31
CA ALA A 15 2.95 -17.96 -5.19
C ALA A 15 4.11 -17.04 -4.76
N LEU A 16 4.23 -16.72 -3.46
CA LEU A 16 5.34 -15.88 -2.96
C LEU A 16 6.71 -16.57 -3.05
N PRO A 17 6.85 -17.86 -2.72
CA PRO A 17 8.10 -18.59 -2.98
C PRO A 17 8.49 -18.58 -4.46
N ALA A 18 7.56 -18.83 -5.38
CA ALA A 18 7.82 -18.79 -6.82
C ALA A 18 8.23 -17.38 -7.28
N LEU A 19 7.50 -16.34 -6.86
CA LEU A 19 7.83 -14.95 -7.13
C LEU A 19 9.22 -14.57 -6.62
N SER A 20 9.58 -15.01 -5.41
CA SER A 20 10.87 -14.68 -4.79
C SER A 20 12.07 -15.30 -5.51
N LYS A 21 11.89 -16.38 -6.27
CA LYS A 21 12.95 -16.94 -7.13
C LYS A 21 13.31 -16.04 -8.31
N VAL A 22 12.36 -15.23 -8.79
CA VAL A 22 12.50 -14.46 -10.02
C VAL A 22 12.47 -12.94 -9.79
N HIS A 23 12.05 -12.47 -8.61
CA HIS A 23 11.93 -11.06 -8.31
C HIS A 23 12.38 -10.74 -6.89
N ALA A 24 13.38 -9.86 -6.76
CA ALA A 24 13.97 -9.47 -5.49
C ALA A 24 13.27 -8.26 -4.83
N GLY A 25 12.41 -7.55 -5.56
CA GLY A 25 11.74 -6.35 -5.07
C GLY A 25 10.82 -6.60 -3.86
N PRO A 26 10.40 -5.53 -3.16
CA PRO A 26 9.64 -5.61 -1.94
C PRO A 26 8.27 -6.25 -2.16
N LYS A 27 7.81 -7.00 -1.16
CA LYS A 27 6.54 -7.74 -1.15
C LYS A 27 5.86 -7.47 0.19
N ILE A 28 4.64 -6.94 0.16
CA ILE A 28 3.82 -6.71 1.35
C ILE A 28 2.50 -7.45 1.17
N VAL A 29 2.13 -8.30 2.13
CA VAL A 29 0.85 -9.01 2.12
C VAL A 29 0.03 -8.61 3.34
N LEU A 30 -1.13 -8.04 3.08
CA LEU A 30 -1.94 -7.33 4.05
C LEU A 30 -3.38 -7.86 4.03
N GLU A 31 -3.92 -8.21 5.20
CA GLU A 31 -5.34 -8.57 5.37
C GLU A 31 -6.14 -7.40 5.94
N GLY A 32 -7.34 -7.17 5.39
CA GLY A 32 -8.19 -6.06 5.79
C GLY A 32 -8.73 -6.19 7.22
N LEU A 33 -8.50 -5.16 8.04
CA LEU A 33 -9.14 -5.00 9.35
C LEU A 33 -10.35 -4.06 9.26
N ILE A 34 -10.16 -2.90 8.62
CA ILE A 34 -11.20 -1.90 8.38
C ILE A 34 -11.08 -1.51 6.91
N VAL A 35 -11.94 -2.09 6.08
CA VAL A 35 -11.90 -2.01 4.62
C VAL A 35 -13.33 -1.92 4.06
N PRO A 36 -13.54 -1.35 2.85
CA PRO A 36 -14.88 -1.21 2.27
C PRO A 36 -15.57 -2.56 1.98
N HIS A 37 -14.78 -3.59 1.66
CA HIS A 37 -15.26 -4.94 1.41
C HIS A 37 -14.47 -5.92 2.28
N THR A 38 -15.16 -6.88 2.92
CA THR A 38 -14.50 -7.88 3.77
C THR A 38 -15.06 -9.27 3.47
N PRO A 39 -14.22 -10.32 3.41
CA PRO A 39 -12.76 -10.31 3.56
C PRO A 39 -12.04 -9.66 2.35
N GLU A 40 -10.90 -9.00 2.60
CA GLU A 40 -10.01 -8.41 1.59
C GLU A 40 -8.55 -8.73 1.91
N LEU A 41 -7.76 -9.04 0.88
CA LEU A 41 -6.32 -9.21 0.96
C LEU A 41 -5.67 -8.35 -0.13
N VAL A 42 -4.62 -7.61 0.25
CA VAL A 42 -3.84 -6.77 -0.66
C VAL A 42 -2.41 -7.31 -0.73
N LEU A 43 -1.92 -7.50 -1.96
CA LEU A 43 -0.53 -7.81 -2.28
C LEU A 43 0.11 -6.59 -2.95
N ILE A 44 1.10 -5.99 -2.31
CA ILE A 44 1.87 -4.86 -2.84
C ILE A 44 3.23 -5.37 -3.28
N LEU A 45 3.57 -5.15 -4.54
CA LEU A 45 4.83 -5.56 -5.17
C LEU A 45 5.53 -4.33 -5.73
N GLY A 46 6.81 -4.15 -5.39
CA GLY A 46 7.62 -3.06 -5.93
C GLY A 46 8.52 -3.53 -7.07
N PHE A 47 8.42 -2.89 -8.23
CA PHE A 47 9.26 -3.14 -9.40
C PHE A 47 10.05 -1.89 -9.75
N SER A 48 11.26 -2.06 -10.30
CA SER A 48 12.08 -0.95 -10.78
C SER A 48 11.57 -0.36 -12.10
N SER A 49 10.80 -1.12 -12.88
CA SER A 49 10.14 -0.63 -14.10
C SER A 49 8.99 -1.54 -14.56
N VAL A 50 8.21 -1.07 -15.54
CA VAL A 50 7.14 -1.87 -16.18
C VAL A 50 7.73 -3.04 -16.97
N GLU A 51 8.93 -2.88 -17.54
CA GLU A 51 9.66 -3.95 -18.24
C GLU A 51 10.10 -5.05 -17.28
N GLU A 52 10.56 -4.70 -16.07
CA GLU A 52 10.88 -5.68 -15.03
C GLU A 52 9.61 -6.46 -14.66
N PHE A 53 8.50 -5.76 -14.39
CA PHE A 53 7.20 -6.39 -14.12
C PHE A 53 6.81 -7.39 -15.22
N TRP A 54 6.92 -6.98 -16.49
CA TRP A 54 6.58 -7.84 -17.63
C TRP A 54 7.49 -9.07 -17.73
N SER A 55 8.79 -8.89 -17.50
CA SER A 55 9.78 -9.97 -17.49
C SER A 55 9.54 -10.97 -16.35
N VAL A 56 9.26 -10.47 -15.13
CA VAL A 56 8.92 -11.31 -13.97
C VAL A 56 7.65 -12.11 -14.25
N ARG A 57 6.61 -11.46 -14.78
CA ARG A 57 5.36 -12.13 -15.16
C ARG A 57 5.60 -13.22 -16.20
N GLY A 58 6.41 -12.94 -17.22
CA GLY A 58 6.78 -13.92 -18.25
C GLY A 58 7.46 -15.16 -17.67
N ARG A 59 8.38 -14.97 -16.72
CA ARG A 59 9.07 -16.09 -16.03
C ARG A 59 8.13 -16.90 -15.14
N LEU A 60 7.21 -16.25 -14.43
CA LEU A 60 6.21 -16.96 -13.61
C LEU A 60 5.26 -17.80 -14.46
N ASN A 61 4.86 -17.31 -15.64
CA ASN A 61 4.01 -18.06 -16.56
C ASN A 61 4.71 -19.29 -17.17
N GLN A 62 6.02 -19.43 -17.03
CA GLN A 62 6.78 -20.60 -17.50
C GLN A 62 7.00 -21.63 -16.38
N ASP A 63 6.61 -21.34 -15.15
CA ASP A 63 6.73 -22.27 -14.02
C ASP A 63 5.54 -23.25 -14.00
N GLU A 64 5.75 -24.44 -14.56
CA GLU A 64 4.72 -25.50 -14.62
C GLU A 64 4.21 -25.92 -13.24
N GLN A 65 5.03 -25.81 -12.19
CA GLN A 65 4.61 -26.17 -10.83
C GLN A 65 3.66 -25.10 -10.28
N LEU A 66 3.97 -23.82 -10.54
CA LEU A 66 3.10 -22.70 -10.19
C LEU A 66 1.77 -22.77 -10.95
N GLU A 67 1.82 -23.08 -12.25
CA GLU A 67 0.61 -23.23 -13.08
C GLU A 67 -0.30 -24.35 -12.53
N LYS A 68 0.22 -25.54 -12.29
CA LYS A 68 -0.55 -26.67 -11.71
C LYS A 68 -1.13 -26.34 -10.33
N ALA A 69 -0.37 -25.63 -9.49
CA ALA A 69 -0.85 -25.21 -8.18
C ALA A 69 -1.96 -24.14 -8.27
N PHE A 70 -1.86 -23.23 -9.24
CA PHE A 70 -2.89 -22.24 -9.53
C PHE A 70 -4.18 -22.89 -10.05
N GLU A 71 -4.08 -23.87 -10.96
CA GLU A 71 -5.22 -24.66 -11.43
C GLU A 71 -5.91 -25.41 -10.28
N ALA A 72 -5.13 -26.09 -9.43
CA ALA A 72 -5.66 -26.80 -8.27
C ALA A 72 -6.35 -25.87 -7.28
N TRP A 73 -5.78 -24.68 -7.05
CA TRP A 73 -6.39 -23.66 -6.19
C TRP A 73 -7.71 -23.15 -6.75
N GLN A 74 -7.81 -22.93 -8.06
CA GLN A 74 -9.05 -22.49 -8.73
C GLN A 74 -10.14 -23.57 -8.75
N ALA A 75 -9.76 -24.84 -8.90
CA ALA A 75 -10.68 -25.98 -9.03
C ALA A 75 -11.35 -26.43 -7.71
N GLY A 76 -11.15 -25.70 -6.60
CA GLY A 76 -11.77 -26.04 -5.32
C GLY A 76 -13.30 -25.91 -5.30
N PRO A 77 -13.95 -26.27 -4.18
CA PRO A 77 -15.41 -26.41 -4.10
C PRO A 77 -16.19 -25.09 -4.25
N GLU A 78 -15.52 -23.95 -4.08
CA GLU A 78 -16.05 -22.61 -4.32
C GLU A 78 -15.01 -21.77 -5.09
N PRO A 79 -15.45 -20.74 -5.85
CA PRO A 79 -14.54 -19.82 -6.54
C PRO A 79 -13.47 -19.26 -5.59
N PRO A 80 -12.23 -19.05 -6.05
CA PRO A 80 -11.13 -18.62 -5.18
C PRO A 80 -11.29 -17.21 -4.61
N PHE A 81 -12.02 -16.33 -5.30
CA PHE A 81 -12.34 -14.97 -4.90
C PHE A 81 -13.58 -14.48 -5.67
N GLU A 82 -14.27 -13.48 -5.10
CA GLU A 82 -15.40 -12.80 -5.76
C GLU A 82 -14.93 -11.74 -6.77
N ARG A 83 -13.82 -11.05 -6.46
CA ARG A 83 -13.29 -9.96 -7.26
C ARG A 83 -11.78 -9.84 -7.07
N GLN A 84 -11.07 -9.56 -8.16
CA GLN A 84 -9.67 -9.15 -8.16
C GLN A 84 -9.52 -7.81 -8.88
N GLU A 85 -8.77 -6.89 -8.28
CA GLU A 85 -8.41 -5.60 -8.88
C GLU A 85 -6.88 -5.48 -8.92
N ASN A 86 -6.36 -4.87 -9.99
CA ASN A 86 -4.94 -4.56 -10.11
C ASN A 86 -4.80 -3.05 -10.35
N ILE A 87 -3.89 -2.40 -9.62
CA ILE A 87 -3.65 -0.96 -9.69
C ILE A 87 -2.18 -0.75 -9.97
N LEU A 88 -1.86 0.06 -10.98
CA LEU A 88 -0.49 0.48 -11.24
C LEU A 88 -0.22 1.81 -10.55
N LEU A 89 0.76 1.80 -9.66
CA LEU A 89 1.22 2.96 -8.91
C LEU A 89 2.62 3.35 -9.40
N GLU A 90 2.85 4.65 -9.58
CA GLU A 90 4.18 5.22 -9.76
C GLU A 90 4.64 5.81 -8.43
N ALA A 91 5.74 5.27 -7.87
CA ALA A 91 6.31 5.81 -6.64
C ALA A 91 6.80 7.24 -6.87
N ALA A 92 6.50 8.13 -5.93
CA ALA A 92 7.01 9.49 -5.97
C ALA A 92 8.53 9.50 -5.69
N ASP A 93 9.26 10.47 -6.26
CA ASP A 93 10.72 10.59 -6.09
C ASP A 93 11.17 10.70 -4.62
N TYR A 94 10.29 11.19 -3.74
CA TYR A 94 10.54 11.32 -2.30
C TYR A 94 10.03 10.13 -1.49
N SER A 95 9.47 9.10 -2.13
CA SER A 95 9.06 7.88 -1.46
C SER A 95 10.30 7.17 -0.91
N PRO A 96 10.29 6.72 0.35
CA PRO A 96 11.40 5.91 0.86
C PRO A 96 11.41 4.54 0.18
N GLU A 97 12.59 3.91 0.19
CA GLU A 97 12.73 2.50 -0.18
C GLU A 97 11.95 1.61 0.77
N ILE A 98 11.14 0.70 0.21
CA ILE A 98 10.40 -0.27 1.02
C ILE A 98 11.38 -1.36 1.44
N THR A 99 11.72 -1.36 2.73
CA THR A 99 12.61 -2.34 3.34
C THR A 99 11.89 -3.08 4.47
N ALA A 100 12.30 -4.32 4.72
CA ALA A 100 11.87 -5.04 5.92
C ALA A 100 12.49 -4.36 7.15
N ALA A 101 11.74 -4.28 8.25
CA ALA A 101 12.28 -3.76 9.50
C ALA A 101 13.34 -4.72 10.07
N ASP A 102 14.46 -4.15 10.52
CA ASP A 102 15.53 -4.85 11.21
C ASP A 102 15.82 -4.18 12.57
N PRO A 103 15.56 -4.86 13.71
CA PRO A 103 14.97 -6.19 13.80
C PRO A 103 13.47 -6.20 13.43
N PRO A 104 12.90 -7.37 13.06
CA PRO A 104 11.47 -7.49 12.82
C PRO A 104 10.65 -7.06 14.06
N PRO A 105 9.48 -6.44 13.88
CA PRO A 105 8.64 -6.03 14.99
C PRO A 105 8.25 -7.21 15.87
N LYS A 106 8.21 -7.00 17.20
CA LYS A 106 7.84 -8.04 18.17
C LYS A 106 6.36 -8.43 18.10
N ALA A 107 5.52 -7.54 17.61
CA ALA A 107 4.09 -7.75 17.41
C ALA A 107 3.72 -7.35 15.97
N GLY A 108 2.64 -7.93 15.43
CA GLY A 108 2.17 -7.58 14.10
C GLY A 108 1.68 -6.13 14.05
N ARG A 109 2.29 -5.32 13.17
CA ARG A 109 1.87 -3.93 12.92
C ARG A 109 0.56 -3.87 12.16
N ILE A 110 -0.13 -2.74 12.28
CA ILE A 110 -1.20 -2.36 11.36
C ILE A 110 -0.64 -1.46 10.27
N PHE A 111 -1.26 -1.50 9.10
CA PHE A 111 -0.90 -0.68 7.94
C PHE A 111 -2.11 0.15 7.53
N GLU A 112 -1.95 1.46 7.52
CA GLU A 112 -2.96 2.40 7.04
C GLU A 112 -2.65 2.80 5.60
N LEU A 113 -3.52 2.42 4.67
CA LEU A 113 -3.49 2.87 3.27
C LEU A 113 -4.41 4.08 3.14
N ARG A 114 -3.88 5.19 2.65
CA ARG A 114 -4.64 6.40 2.36
C ARG A 114 -4.60 6.72 0.89
N VAL A 115 -5.76 7.05 0.33
CA VAL A 115 -5.89 7.54 -1.05
C VAL A 115 -6.49 8.94 -1.03
N TYR A 116 -5.66 9.94 -1.31
CA TYR A 116 -6.03 11.34 -1.37
C TYR A 116 -6.42 11.73 -2.79
N HIS A 117 -7.73 11.85 -3.02
CA HIS A 117 -8.23 12.29 -4.33
C HIS A 117 -8.06 13.80 -4.48
N SER A 118 -7.40 14.22 -5.55
CA SER A 118 -7.17 15.62 -5.88
C SER A 118 -8.23 16.14 -6.86
N PRO A 119 -8.71 17.39 -6.75
CA PRO A 119 -9.70 17.93 -7.69
C PRO A 119 -9.27 17.97 -9.15
N SER A 120 -7.96 18.07 -9.41
CA SER A 120 -7.37 18.02 -10.75
C SER A 120 -5.91 17.58 -10.67
N TYR A 121 -5.29 17.30 -11.82
CA TYR A 121 -3.85 17.01 -11.91
C TYR A 121 -2.97 18.19 -11.46
N THR A 122 -3.42 19.43 -11.64
CA THR A 122 -2.70 20.61 -11.12
C THR A 122 -2.69 20.59 -9.59
N GLN A 123 -3.82 20.28 -8.96
CA GLN A 123 -3.92 20.14 -7.51
C GLN A 123 -3.12 18.94 -7.00
N LEU A 124 -3.08 17.84 -7.75
CA LEU A 124 -2.23 16.69 -7.42
C LEU A 124 -0.75 17.10 -7.39
N ARG A 125 -0.27 17.86 -8.38
CA ARG A 125 1.11 18.37 -8.37
C ARG A 125 1.40 19.22 -7.12
N HIS A 126 0.50 20.12 -6.75
CA HIS A 126 0.65 20.92 -5.53
C HIS A 126 0.60 20.08 -4.24
N LEU A 127 -0.16 18.98 -4.24
CA LEU A 127 -0.14 18.02 -3.15
C LEU A 127 1.23 17.35 -3.03
N HIS A 128 1.81 16.88 -4.15
CA HIS A 128 3.17 16.32 -4.16
C HIS A 128 4.22 17.34 -3.69
N GLU A 129 4.14 18.59 -4.13
CA GLU A 129 5.04 19.67 -3.70
C GLU A 129 4.99 19.86 -2.17
N ARG A 130 3.80 19.75 -1.56
CA ARG A 130 3.63 19.88 -0.10
C ARG A 130 4.25 18.71 0.66
N PHE A 131 4.04 17.48 0.16
CA PHE A 131 4.66 16.28 0.71
C PHE A 131 6.19 16.30 0.56
N ALA A 132 6.71 16.59 -0.63
CA ALA A 132 8.15 16.73 -0.88
C ALA A 132 8.81 17.83 -0.02
N GLY A 133 8.02 18.79 0.46
CA GLY A 133 8.44 19.88 1.33
C GLY A 133 8.31 19.58 2.83
N PRO A 134 7.65 20.44 3.62
CA PRO A 134 7.66 20.36 5.07
C PRO A 134 6.76 19.27 5.66
N GLU A 135 5.73 18.81 4.93
CA GLU A 135 4.69 17.94 5.51
C GLU A 135 5.24 16.60 6.01
N ILE A 136 6.14 15.96 5.26
CA ILE A 136 6.78 14.70 5.66
C ILE A 136 7.61 14.87 6.95
N LYS A 137 8.29 16.01 7.12
CA LYS A 137 9.07 16.28 8.34
C LYS A 137 8.16 16.38 9.56
N ILE A 138 6.99 16.99 9.40
CA ILE A 138 5.99 17.09 10.46
C ILE A 138 5.40 15.71 10.77
N PHE A 139 5.07 14.91 9.74
CA PHE A 139 4.62 13.53 9.88
C PHE A 139 5.61 12.73 10.76
N HIS A 140 6.89 12.75 10.40
CA HIS A 140 7.91 12.01 11.13
C HIS A 140 8.07 12.49 12.57
N ARG A 141 7.96 13.81 12.81
CA ARG A 141 8.03 14.38 14.16
C ARG A 141 6.90 13.89 15.07
N VAL A 142 5.72 13.60 14.52
CA VAL A 142 4.53 13.19 15.28
C VAL A 142 4.24 11.68 15.23
N GLY A 143 5.17 10.88 14.68
CA GLY A 143 5.08 9.42 14.66
C GLY A 143 4.30 8.84 13.49
N VAL A 144 4.09 9.60 12.42
CA VAL A 144 3.54 9.12 11.14
C VAL A 144 4.72 8.86 10.21
N HIS A 145 4.98 7.61 9.83
CA HIS A 145 6.15 7.24 9.02
C HIS A 145 5.74 6.42 7.79
N PRO A 146 5.19 7.04 6.74
CA PRO A 146 4.78 6.30 5.56
C PRO A 146 5.98 5.67 4.85
N ILE A 147 5.80 4.43 4.39
CA ILE A 147 6.83 3.64 3.71
C ILE A 147 6.64 3.62 2.19
N LEU A 148 5.57 4.22 1.70
CA LEU A 148 5.26 4.36 0.28
C LEU A 148 4.51 5.67 0.08
N TYR A 149 4.91 6.44 -0.93
CA TYR A 149 4.13 7.52 -1.52
C TYR A 149 4.10 7.30 -3.03
N ALA A 150 2.92 7.31 -3.64
CA ALA A 150 2.77 7.02 -5.06
C ALA A 150 1.54 7.68 -5.68
N SER A 151 1.57 7.90 -6.98
CA SER A 151 0.39 8.30 -7.76
C SER A 151 -0.20 7.08 -8.48
N THR A 152 -1.52 6.99 -8.57
CA THR A 152 -2.14 6.00 -9.45
C THR A 152 -1.99 6.41 -10.91
N ILE A 153 -1.41 5.53 -11.73
CA ILE A 153 -1.29 5.71 -13.19
C ILE A 153 -2.39 4.93 -13.94
N ILE A 154 -2.76 3.75 -13.43
CA ILE A 154 -3.87 2.95 -13.95
C ILE A 154 -4.67 2.43 -12.77
N GLY A 155 -5.92 2.85 -12.65
CA GLY A 155 -6.82 2.42 -11.58
C GLY A 155 -7.96 3.40 -11.30
N PRO A 156 -8.76 3.14 -10.25
CA PRO A 156 -9.87 4.00 -9.87
C PRO A 156 -9.39 5.27 -9.15
N ASN A 157 -10.33 6.21 -8.96
CA ASN A 157 -10.16 7.38 -8.08
C ASN A 157 -9.00 8.33 -8.45
N MET A 158 -8.59 8.34 -9.72
CA MET A 158 -7.60 9.29 -10.25
C MET A 158 -8.20 10.70 -10.47
N PRO A 159 -7.42 11.78 -10.32
CA PRO A 159 -6.02 11.81 -9.89
C PRO A 159 -5.91 11.69 -8.36
N ASN A 160 -4.94 10.92 -7.87
CA ASN A 160 -4.72 10.75 -6.43
C ASN A 160 -3.24 10.60 -6.05
N LEU A 161 -2.97 10.88 -4.78
CA LEU A 161 -1.79 10.44 -4.07
C LEU A 161 -2.21 9.29 -3.14
N THR A 162 -1.55 8.14 -3.26
CA THR A 162 -1.68 6.98 -2.41
C THR A 162 -0.45 6.85 -1.51
N TYR A 163 -0.64 6.60 -0.22
CA TYR A 163 0.49 6.33 0.68
C TYR A 163 0.15 5.29 1.75
N LEU A 164 1.16 4.54 2.18
CA LEU A 164 1.02 3.42 3.11
C LEU A 164 1.83 3.69 4.38
N THR A 165 1.19 3.61 5.54
CA THR A 165 1.81 3.94 6.84
C THR A 165 1.71 2.78 7.83
N PRO A 166 2.82 2.18 8.29
CA PRO A 166 2.81 1.26 9.41
C PRO A 166 2.61 2.00 10.74
N PHE A 167 1.81 1.41 11.62
CA PHE A 167 1.69 1.78 13.03
C PHE A 167 1.77 0.52 13.91
N ASP A 168 2.23 0.67 15.14
CA ASP A 168 2.29 -0.45 16.09
C ASP A 168 0.90 -1.03 16.36
N ASP A 169 -0.08 -0.14 16.58
CA ASP A 169 -1.48 -0.48 16.78
C ASP A 169 -2.40 0.73 16.48
N LEU A 170 -3.72 0.54 16.67
CA LEU A 170 -4.72 1.60 16.46
C LEU A 170 -4.58 2.78 17.42
N ALA A 171 -4.12 2.56 18.66
CA ALA A 171 -3.95 3.62 19.65
C ALA A 171 -2.74 4.51 19.31
N ALA A 172 -1.64 3.90 18.88
CA ALA A 172 -0.46 4.61 18.38
C ALA A 172 -0.81 5.46 17.14
N ARG A 173 -1.58 4.88 16.22
CA ARG A 173 -2.13 5.58 15.05
C ARG A 173 -2.96 6.80 15.45
N GLU A 174 -3.94 6.64 16.33
CA GLU A 174 -4.82 7.74 16.77
C GLU A 174 -4.02 8.85 17.45
N LYS A 175 -3.09 8.49 18.33
CA LYS A 175 -2.20 9.44 18.99
C LYS A 175 -1.39 10.26 17.97
N ALA A 176 -0.81 9.60 16.97
CA ALA A 176 0.00 10.25 15.94
C ALA A 176 -0.84 11.22 15.08
N TRP A 177 -2.03 10.82 14.64
CA TRP A 177 -2.90 11.68 13.84
C TRP A 177 -3.50 12.85 14.64
N ASN A 178 -3.81 12.65 15.92
CA ASN A 178 -4.25 13.73 16.81
C ASN A 178 -3.12 14.77 17.00
N ALA A 179 -1.89 14.30 17.21
CA ALA A 179 -0.72 15.17 17.29
C ALA A 179 -0.48 15.92 15.98
N PHE A 180 -0.57 15.25 14.83
CA PHE A 180 -0.46 15.87 13.50
C PHE A 180 -1.49 16.98 13.29
N GLY A 181 -2.77 16.70 13.57
CA GLY A 181 -3.85 17.66 13.38
C GLY A 181 -3.74 18.90 14.29
N ALA A 182 -3.14 18.75 15.47
CA ALA A 182 -2.90 19.84 16.43
C ALA A 182 -1.57 20.59 16.20
N ASP A 183 -0.71 20.13 15.30
CA ASP A 183 0.61 20.71 15.10
C ASP A 183 0.50 22.13 14.48
N PRO A 184 1.06 23.17 15.13
CA PRO A 184 0.91 24.55 14.67
C PRO A 184 1.62 24.82 13.34
N GLU A 185 2.70 24.11 13.05
CA GLU A 185 3.41 24.21 11.76
C GLU A 185 2.55 23.60 10.65
N TRP A 186 1.91 22.45 10.91
CA TRP A 186 0.97 21.85 9.97
C TRP A 186 -0.19 22.80 9.66
N ILE A 187 -0.82 23.38 10.69
CA ILE A 187 -1.93 24.32 10.51
C ILE A 187 -1.51 25.49 9.61
N LYS A 188 -0.32 26.05 9.83
CA LYS A 188 0.24 27.12 9.00
C LYS A 188 0.51 26.67 7.56
N VAL A 189 1.20 25.54 7.36
CA VAL A 189 1.52 24.99 6.03
C VAL A 189 0.25 24.68 5.23
N ARG A 190 -0.76 24.08 5.88
CA ARG A 190 -2.05 23.79 5.28
C ARG A 190 -2.75 25.08 4.84
N GLN A 191 -2.79 26.10 5.69
CA GLN A 191 -3.44 27.37 5.36
C GLN A 191 -2.74 28.04 4.16
N GLN A 192 -1.41 28.12 4.18
CA GLN A 192 -0.63 28.68 3.06
C GLN A 192 -0.88 27.94 1.75
N SER A 193 -0.95 26.61 1.79
CA SER A 193 -1.26 25.77 0.63
C SER A 193 -2.67 26.06 0.08
N VAL A 194 -3.66 26.22 0.96
CA VAL A 194 -5.05 26.53 0.56
C VAL A 194 -5.15 27.94 -0.02
N ASP A 195 -4.50 28.94 0.58
CA ASP A 195 -4.52 30.32 0.09
C ASP A 195 -3.85 30.44 -1.29
N ALA A 196 -2.80 29.66 -1.54
CA ALA A 196 -2.07 29.70 -2.80
C ALA A 196 -2.75 28.91 -3.94
N TYR A 197 -3.30 27.72 -3.63
CA TYR A 197 -3.69 26.74 -4.66
C TYR A 197 -5.12 26.19 -4.52
N GLY A 198 -5.85 26.65 -3.50
CA GLY A 198 -7.13 26.08 -3.11
C GLY A 198 -7.00 24.71 -2.45
N GLN A 199 -8.12 23.99 -2.34
CA GLN A 199 -8.12 22.64 -1.78
C GLN A 199 -7.38 21.68 -2.72
N VAL A 200 -6.26 21.11 -2.25
CA VAL A 200 -5.49 20.13 -3.01
C VAL A 200 -5.98 18.69 -2.81
N THR A 201 -6.72 18.43 -1.73
CA THR A 201 -7.33 17.12 -1.43
C THR A 201 -8.82 17.32 -1.22
N LYS A 202 -9.64 16.59 -1.99
CA LYS A 202 -11.11 16.65 -1.91
C LYS A 202 -11.65 15.61 -0.94
N ASN A 203 -11.22 14.37 -1.14
CA ASN A 203 -11.66 13.20 -0.39
C ASN A 203 -10.45 12.39 0.06
N ASN A 204 -10.59 11.70 1.19
CA ASN A 204 -9.59 10.78 1.72
C ASN A 204 -10.26 9.43 1.98
N LEU A 205 -9.81 8.39 1.28
CA LEU A 205 -10.20 7.01 1.57
C LEU A 205 -9.14 6.40 2.48
N ILE A 206 -9.57 5.84 3.61
CA ILE A 206 -8.69 5.20 4.59
C ILE A 206 -9.09 3.73 4.70
N SER A 207 -8.11 2.84 4.52
CA SER A 207 -8.23 1.42 4.82
C SER A 207 -7.16 1.03 5.83
N ILE A 208 -7.49 0.13 6.75
CA ILE A 208 -6.57 -0.39 7.76
C ILE A 208 -6.43 -1.89 7.56
N TYR A 209 -5.19 -2.34 7.52
CA TYR A 209 -4.81 -3.72 7.32
C TYR A 209 -3.90 -4.22 8.44
N ARG A 210 -3.75 -5.55 8.51
CA ARG A 210 -2.73 -6.23 9.31
C ARG A 210 -1.79 -6.98 8.37
N ALA A 211 -0.49 -6.95 8.62
CA ALA A 211 0.42 -7.82 7.88
C ALA A 211 0.15 -9.30 8.19
N THR A 212 0.16 -10.14 7.14
CA THR A 212 0.08 -11.59 7.33
C THR A 212 1.36 -12.11 8.00
N PRO A 213 1.34 -13.27 8.68
CA PRO A 213 2.53 -13.84 9.32
C PRO A 213 3.70 -14.08 8.35
N TYR A 214 3.39 -14.31 7.07
CA TYR A 214 4.33 -14.60 6.00
C TYR A 214 4.69 -13.38 5.14
N SER A 215 4.16 -12.19 5.44
CA SER A 215 4.55 -10.96 4.73
C SER A 215 6.02 -10.62 5.01
N PRO A 216 6.87 -10.48 3.98
CA PRO A 216 8.28 -10.11 4.18
C PRO A 216 8.46 -8.74 4.84
N VAL A 217 7.59 -7.79 4.51
CA VAL A 217 7.50 -6.47 5.17
C VAL A 217 6.32 -6.50 6.13
N ARG A 218 6.60 -6.35 7.43
CA ARG A 218 5.64 -6.45 8.53
C ARG A 218 6.02 -5.51 9.64
#